data_AF-A0A435GB65-F1
#
_entry.id   AF-A0A435GB65-F1
#
_cell.length_a   1.000
_cell.length_b   1.000
_cell.length_c   1.000
_cell.angle_alpha   90.00
_cell.angle_beta   90.00
_cell.angle_gamma   90.00
#
_symmetry.space_group_name_H-M   'P 1'
#
loop_
_entity.id
_entity.type
_entity.pdbx_description
1 polymer ?
#
loop_
_entity_poly.entity_id
_entity_poly.type
_entity_poly.pdbx_seq_one_letter_code
_entity_poly.pdbx_strand_id
1 'polypeptide(L)'
;MGRVNSPASLTTCAHSSDKQRRTARGSAMSLTTAEMRKAWKSYEAAPSKMEHTSFGGVSCLVAPESKETWQALDAILAAHGYQVRAGDTGTYADRDIAGTSLKSLHAYGVALDLNWDTNPVNYKPKSPVRFSAKATQAERAQDVRSGVADTDMTRQMIDDILAIRTNAGIRPLEWGNWKTKIDTMHFEIDASPADLAAGINWATVRKDGVVQPAVGLVEMAGASIEPPPVVWTDAFLRAHALIEKWEGTFSDNPNDPGGATNFGITQATLAAWRGHPVSVDDVRNLTRDEARRIFYARYWRPMRLDDLPYPAALMTYNCCVNSGLQRGGIFLQRALNRQGAGLIEDGSVGARTISAADTAAQVRLVADFSALYGDFYRGLSTWPVFGKGWMSRLNEVTAAAKAAAGAAVAPLSLSGSFDIAGPAAASTPTSPTIVTKEEPPMTAIDVALGGKYLLGKKTLIAGAAFAALMVLHKTSLLTIDDKTYDMVVQLIATYGGLSALSKVERTNTANDVG
;
A
#
# COMPACT_ATOMS: atom_id res chain seq x y z
N MET A 1 -5.14 -61.23 51.20
CA MET A 1 -5.37 -61.85 49.87
C MET A 1 -6.76 -61.45 49.43
N GLY A 2 -7.06 -60.84 48.29
CA GLY A 2 -6.33 -60.40 47.10
C GLY A 2 -7.42 -60.07 46.06
N ARG A 3 -7.26 -58.94 45.35
CA ARG A 3 -7.77 -58.52 44.00
C ARG A 3 -9.20 -58.95 43.59
N VAL A 4 -10.03 -58.13 42.95
CA VAL A 4 -9.76 -57.45 41.65
C VAL A 4 -10.65 -56.21 41.52
N ASN A 5 -10.01 -55.06 41.27
CA ASN A 5 -10.63 -53.88 40.65
C ASN A 5 -10.35 -53.95 39.15
N SER A 6 -11.38 -53.75 38.32
CA SER A 6 -11.24 -53.35 36.92
C SER A 6 -12.45 -52.51 36.51
N PRO A 7 -12.30 -51.21 36.24
CA PRO A 7 -13.31 -50.44 35.53
C PRO A 7 -13.08 -50.55 34.02
N ALA A 8 -14.18 -50.68 33.29
CA ALA A 8 -14.24 -50.70 31.84
C ALA A 8 -13.65 -49.42 31.22
N SER A 9 -12.85 -49.59 30.17
CA SER A 9 -12.34 -48.51 29.32
C SER A 9 -13.50 -47.81 28.60
N LEU A 10 -13.66 -46.51 28.87
CA LEU A 10 -14.40 -45.59 28.00
C LEU A 10 -13.42 -44.99 27.00
N THR A 11 -13.30 -45.61 25.83
CA THR A 11 -12.75 -44.96 24.63
C THR A 11 -13.93 -44.39 23.86
N THR A 12 -14.38 -43.20 24.24
CA THR A 12 -15.36 -42.44 23.44
C THR A 12 -14.62 -41.63 22.39
N CYS A 13 -14.77 -42.08 21.15
CA CYS A 13 -14.30 -41.46 19.93
C CYS A 13 -14.94 -40.06 19.78
N ALA A 14 -14.14 -39.00 19.92
CA ALA A 14 -14.57 -37.61 19.75
C ALA A 14 -14.64 -37.17 18.27
N HIS A 15 -15.18 -38.01 17.39
CA HIS A 15 -15.27 -37.74 15.94
C HIS A 15 -16.71 -37.51 15.43
N SER A 16 -17.72 -37.41 16.30
CA SER A 16 -19.13 -37.40 15.87
C SER A 16 -19.90 -36.07 16.00
N SER A 17 -19.38 -35.06 16.70
CA SER A 17 -20.18 -33.86 17.03
C SER A 17 -20.12 -32.75 15.96
N ASP A 18 -18.99 -32.57 15.26
CA ASP A 18 -18.88 -31.51 14.23
C ASP A 18 -19.58 -31.88 12.92
N LYS A 19 -19.60 -33.16 12.55
CA LYS A 19 -20.31 -33.65 11.36
C LYS A 19 -21.83 -33.48 11.47
N GLN A 20 -22.39 -33.73 12.66
CA GLN A 20 -23.82 -33.61 12.93
C GLN A 20 -24.31 -32.15 13.04
N ARG A 21 -23.43 -31.21 13.40
CA ARG A 21 -23.79 -29.78 13.44
C ARG A 21 -23.87 -29.14 12.05
N ARG A 22 -23.09 -29.64 11.08
CA ARG A 22 -23.10 -29.15 9.69
C ARG A 22 -24.27 -29.68 8.87
N THR A 23 -24.72 -30.90 9.12
CA THR A 23 -25.95 -31.43 8.49
C THR A 23 -27.20 -30.62 8.84
N ALA A 24 -27.21 -29.93 9.99
CA ALA A 24 -28.32 -29.07 10.40
C ALA A 24 -28.28 -27.64 9.80
N ARG A 25 -27.16 -27.21 9.19
CA ARG A 25 -26.99 -25.86 8.62
C ARG A 25 -26.83 -25.81 7.10
N GLY A 26 -26.89 -26.94 6.41
CA GLY A 26 -26.64 -27.04 4.97
C GLY A 26 -25.15 -26.87 4.64
N SER A 27 -24.65 -27.60 3.64
CA SER A 27 -23.24 -27.64 3.23
C SER A 27 -22.70 -26.36 2.57
N ALA A 28 -23.36 -25.22 2.79
CA ALA A 28 -23.23 -24.01 1.97
C ALA A 28 -23.02 -22.71 2.77
N MET A 29 -22.90 -22.75 4.10
CA MET A 29 -22.72 -21.55 4.92
C MET A 29 -21.24 -21.31 5.25
N SER A 30 -20.79 -20.07 5.07
CA SER A 30 -19.46 -19.57 5.43
C SER A 30 -19.19 -19.72 6.93
N LEU A 31 -17.93 -19.97 7.29
CA LEU A 31 -17.52 -19.99 8.69
C LEU A 31 -17.47 -18.54 9.21
N THR A 32 -17.93 -18.31 10.44
CA THR A 32 -17.67 -17.01 11.08
C THR A 32 -16.17 -16.84 11.32
N THR A 33 -15.66 -15.61 11.37
CA THR A 33 -14.24 -15.35 11.66
C THR A 33 -13.80 -15.96 13.00
N ALA A 34 -14.70 -16.10 13.98
CA ALA A 34 -14.41 -16.79 15.25
C ALA A 34 -14.24 -18.31 15.06
N GLU A 35 -15.10 -18.94 14.26
CA GLU A 35 -14.98 -20.35 13.89
C GLU A 35 -13.72 -20.60 13.05
N MET A 36 -13.36 -19.69 12.15
CA MET A 36 -12.10 -19.74 11.39
C MET A 36 -10.87 -19.75 12.30
N ARG A 37 -10.76 -18.80 13.25
CA ARG A 37 -9.64 -18.79 14.21
C ARG A 37 -9.56 -20.08 15.03
N LYS A 38 -10.72 -20.66 15.37
CA LYS A 38 -10.76 -21.94 16.08
C LYS A 38 -10.29 -23.09 15.19
N ALA A 39 -10.74 -23.14 13.94
CA ALA A 39 -10.39 -24.20 13.00
C ALA A 39 -8.89 -24.20 12.64
N TRP A 40 -8.27 -23.02 12.54
CA TRP A 40 -6.87 -22.86 12.15
C TRP A 40 -5.92 -22.62 13.32
N LYS A 41 -6.39 -22.79 14.57
CA LYS A 41 -5.66 -22.42 15.79
C LYS A 41 -4.24 -23.00 15.89
N SER A 42 -3.97 -24.16 15.28
CA SER A 42 -2.64 -24.79 15.25
C SER A 42 -1.56 -23.93 14.57
N TYR A 43 -1.96 -23.00 13.70
CA TYR A 43 -1.12 -22.13 12.90
C TYR A 43 -1.02 -20.70 13.46
N GLU A 44 -1.74 -20.37 14.53
CA GLU A 44 -1.69 -19.03 15.13
C GLU A 44 -0.27 -18.63 15.52
N ALA A 45 0.25 -17.57 14.90
CA ALA A 45 1.61 -17.07 15.11
C ALA A 45 2.69 -18.18 15.02
N ALA A 46 2.45 -19.20 14.19
CA ALA A 46 3.32 -20.37 14.07
C ALA A 46 3.89 -20.51 12.65
N PRO A 47 4.75 -19.58 12.19
CA PRO A 47 5.28 -19.58 10.83
C PRO A 47 6.14 -20.82 10.54
N SER A 48 6.72 -21.44 11.57
CA SER A 48 7.48 -22.69 11.44
C SER A 48 6.64 -23.92 11.05
N LYS A 49 5.31 -23.82 11.14
CA LYS A 49 4.38 -24.86 10.68
C LYS A 49 3.78 -24.56 9.31
N MET A 50 4.08 -23.40 8.75
CA MET A 50 3.58 -22.95 7.45
C MET A 50 4.58 -23.33 6.36
N GLU A 51 4.12 -23.28 5.12
CA GLU A 51 4.97 -23.53 3.95
C GLU A 51 4.91 -22.36 2.97
N HIS A 52 5.98 -22.20 2.20
CA HIS A 52 6.02 -21.23 1.12
C HIS A 52 5.31 -21.78 -0.12
N THR A 53 4.45 -20.96 -0.71
CA THR A 53 3.91 -21.17 -2.05
C THR A 53 4.24 -19.97 -2.92
N SER A 54 4.46 -20.19 -4.22
CA SER A 54 4.48 -19.10 -5.19
C SER A 54 3.04 -18.68 -5.46
N PHE A 55 2.81 -17.38 -5.51
CA PHE A 55 1.54 -16.75 -5.84
C PHE A 55 1.83 -15.57 -6.77
N GLY A 56 1.58 -15.74 -8.07
CA GLY A 56 1.92 -14.75 -9.09
C GLY A 56 3.42 -14.36 -9.08
N GLY A 57 4.29 -15.33 -8.78
CA GLY A 57 5.74 -15.12 -8.62
C GLY A 57 6.17 -14.55 -7.27
N VAL A 58 5.24 -14.24 -6.36
CA VAL A 58 5.52 -13.78 -5.00
C VAL A 58 5.58 -14.99 -4.05
N SER A 59 6.58 -15.04 -3.18
CA SER A 59 6.66 -16.05 -2.13
C SER A 59 5.71 -15.70 -0.99
N CYS A 60 4.70 -16.54 -0.76
CA CYS A 60 3.70 -16.37 0.28
C CYS A 60 3.76 -17.51 1.28
N LEU A 61 3.79 -17.18 2.57
CA LEU A 61 3.78 -18.16 3.66
C LEU A 61 2.34 -18.49 4.03
N VAL A 62 1.94 -19.76 3.91
CA VAL A 62 0.54 -20.19 4.04
C VAL A 62 0.42 -21.44 4.91
N ALA A 63 -0.75 -21.64 5.52
CA ALA A 63 -1.04 -22.92 6.16
C ALA A 63 -1.09 -24.02 5.08
N PRO A 64 -0.42 -25.18 5.27
CA PRO A 64 -0.27 -26.18 4.21
C PRO A 64 -1.58 -26.66 3.58
N GLU A 65 -2.63 -26.85 4.39
CA GLU A 65 -3.95 -27.30 3.91
C GLU A 65 -4.65 -26.24 3.05
N SER A 66 -4.22 -24.97 3.13
CA SER A 66 -4.77 -23.88 2.30
C SER A 66 -4.05 -23.71 0.95
N LYS A 67 -2.88 -24.34 0.77
CA LYS A 67 -2.00 -24.11 -0.39
C LYS A 67 -2.69 -24.28 -1.74
N GLU A 68 -3.41 -25.38 -1.94
CA GLU A 68 -4.10 -25.65 -3.21
C GLU A 68 -5.18 -24.60 -3.51
N THR A 69 -5.81 -24.05 -2.46
CA THR A 69 -6.78 -22.96 -2.62
C THR A 69 -6.11 -21.69 -3.15
N TRP A 70 -4.93 -21.35 -2.63
CA TRP A 70 -4.15 -20.20 -3.12
C TRP A 70 -3.64 -20.42 -4.55
N GLN A 71 -3.27 -21.65 -4.91
CA GLN A 71 -2.88 -22.00 -6.28
C GLN A 71 -4.06 -21.87 -7.27
N ALA A 72 -5.26 -22.24 -6.84
CA ALA A 72 -6.47 -22.06 -7.65
C ALA A 72 -6.80 -20.57 -7.85
N LEU A 73 -6.64 -19.75 -6.80
CA LEU A 73 -6.73 -18.29 -6.91
C LEU A 73 -5.70 -17.74 -7.91
N ASP A 74 -4.45 -18.16 -7.80
CA ASP A 74 -3.35 -17.73 -8.68
C ASP A 74 -3.62 -18.09 -10.14
N ALA A 75 -4.16 -19.28 -10.41
CA ALA A 75 -4.54 -19.71 -11.76
C ALA A 75 -5.58 -18.78 -12.40
N ILE A 76 -6.57 -18.31 -11.64
CA ILE A 76 -7.54 -17.34 -12.14
C ILE A 76 -6.88 -15.98 -12.39
N LEU A 77 -6.06 -15.48 -11.47
CA LEU A 77 -5.35 -14.21 -11.65
C LEU A 77 -4.47 -14.24 -12.90
N ALA A 78 -3.68 -15.30 -13.06
CA ALA A 78 -2.83 -15.51 -14.23
C ALA A 78 -3.64 -15.57 -15.53
N ALA A 79 -4.77 -16.29 -15.55
CA ALA A 79 -5.65 -16.39 -16.71
C ALA A 79 -6.25 -15.03 -17.12
N HIS A 80 -6.50 -14.15 -16.16
CA HIS A 80 -6.94 -12.77 -16.39
C HIS A 80 -5.77 -11.82 -16.71
N GLY A 81 -4.54 -12.31 -16.79
CA GLY A 81 -3.34 -11.51 -17.03
C GLY A 81 -3.05 -10.52 -15.89
N TYR A 82 -3.58 -10.78 -14.70
CA TYR A 82 -3.44 -9.92 -13.54
C TYR A 82 -2.05 -10.06 -12.94
N GLN A 83 -1.34 -8.94 -12.81
CA GLN A 83 0.01 -8.89 -12.31
C GLN A 83 0.00 -8.76 -10.78
N VAL A 84 0.45 -9.81 -10.10
CA VAL A 84 0.69 -9.82 -8.66
C VAL A 84 2.05 -9.19 -8.37
N ARG A 85 2.15 -8.42 -7.28
CA ARG A 85 3.34 -7.63 -6.97
C ARG A 85 3.89 -7.95 -5.59
N ALA A 86 5.16 -8.38 -5.54
CA ALA A 86 5.82 -8.79 -4.30
C ALA A 86 5.92 -7.70 -3.22
N GLY A 87 5.95 -6.42 -3.62
CA GLY A 87 6.07 -5.30 -2.69
C GLY A 87 4.76 -4.91 -2.02
N ASP A 88 3.64 -5.36 -2.56
CA ASP A 88 2.30 -5.00 -2.10
C ASP A 88 1.31 -6.17 -2.13
N THR A 89 1.81 -7.40 -1.93
CA THR A 89 1.00 -8.62 -1.78
C THR A 89 1.58 -9.51 -0.68
N GLY A 90 0.73 -10.09 0.17
CA GLY A 90 1.22 -10.94 1.26
C GLY A 90 0.13 -11.69 2.03
N THR A 91 0.50 -12.86 2.55
CA THR A 91 -0.41 -13.77 3.26
C THR A 91 -0.22 -13.77 4.77
N TYR A 92 1.02 -13.91 5.23
CA TYR A 92 1.32 -14.03 6.66
C TYR A 92 1.78 -12.71 7.28
N ALA A 93 1.15 -12.36 8.40
CA ALA A 93 1.59 -11.31 9.30
C ALA A 93 1.09 -11.61 10.71
N ASP A 94 2.01 -11.81 11.67
CA ASP A 94 1.64 -11.93 13.09
C ASP A 94 1.23 -10.56 13.63
N ARG A 95 -0.07 -10.30 13.59
CA ARG A 95 -0.66 -9.05 14.09
C ARG A 95 -2.05 -9.28 14.66
N ASP A 96 -2.39 -8.44 15.63
CA ASP A 96 -3.74 -8.35 16.16
C ASP A 96 -4.59 -7.43 15.27
N ILE A 97 -5.90 -7.62 15.29
CA ILE A 97 -6.83 -6.69 14.65
C ILE A 97 -6.82 -5.39 15.46
N ALA A 98 -6.66 -4.27 14.77
CA ALA A 98 -6.61 -2.94 15.38
C ALA A 98 -7.78 -2.73 16.36
N GLY A 99 -7.45 -2.32 17.59
CA GLY A 99 -8.44 -2.08 18.65
C GLY A 99 -8.97 -3.34 19.35
N THR A 100 -8.40 -4.51 19.09
CA THR A 100 -8.78 -5.78 19.75
C THR A 100 -7.54 -6.59 20.15
N SER A 101 -7.72 -7.60 21.01
CA SER A 101 -6.72 -8.62 21.29
C SER A 101 -6.86 -9.87 20.41
N LEU A 102 -7.73 -9.83 19.40
CA LEU A 102 -7.97 -10.95 18.50
C LEU A 102 -6.95 -10.93 17.37
N LYS A 103 -6.31 -12.07 17.13
CA LYS A 103 -5.40 -12.26 15.99
C LYS A 103 -6.12 -12.06 14.66
N SER A 104 -5.43 -11.41 13.72
CA SER A 104 -5.85 -11.34 12.33
C SER A 104 -5.76 -12.74 11.68
N LEU A 105 -6.58 -13.05 10.68
CA LEU A 105 -6.47 -14.31 9.93
C LEU A 105 -5.12 -14.45 9.20
N HIS A 106 -4.44 -13.33 8.92
CA HIS A 106 -3.04 -13.33 8.45
C HIS A 106 -2.09 -14.04 9.42
N ALA A 107 -2.33 -13.99 10.73
CA ALA A 107 -1.48 -14.63 11.73
C ALA A 107 -1.59 -16.17 11.70
N TYR A 108 -2.53 -16.71 10.93
CA TYR A 108 -2.77 -18.14 10.77
C TYR A 108 -2.39 -18.63 9.35
N GLY A 109 -1.90 -17.74 8.46
CA GLY A 109 -1.53 -18.10 7.09
C GLY A 109 -2.73 -18.42 6.18
N VAL A 110 -3.92 -17.87 6.49
CA VAL A 110 -5.18 -18.14 5.78
C VAL A 110 -5.91 -16.86 5.31
N ALA A 111 -5.18 -15.75 5.24
CA ALA A 111 -5.62 -14.53 4.59
C ALA A 111 -4.56 -14.05 3.61
N LEU A 112 -4.96 -13.24 2.65
CA LEU A 112 -4.14 -12.65 1.60
C LEU A 112 -4.59 -11.21 1.39
N ASP A 113 -3.66 -10.26 1.50
CA ASP A 113 -3.86 -8.90 1.00
C ASP A 113 -3.16 -8.83 -0.36
N LEU A 114 -3.93 -8.59 -1.42
CA LEU A 114 -3.50 -8.59 -2.81
C LEU A 114 -3.35 -7.18 -3.36
N ASN A 115 -2.15 -6.83 -3.84
CA ASN A 115 -1.88 -5.58 -4.55
C ASN A 115 -2.46 -4.35 -3.82
N TRP A 116 -2.19 -4.21 -2.52
CA TRP A 116 -2.92 -3.28 -1.64
C TRP A 116 -2.79 -1.80 -2.03
N ASP A 117 -1.74 -1.42 -2.77
CA ASP A 117 -1.57 -0.06 -3.30
C ASP A 117 -2.63 0.31 -4.36
N THR A 118 -3.20 -0.70 -5.03
CA THR A 118 -4.24 -0.53 -6.06
C THR A 118 -5.57 -1.20 -5.70
N ASN A 119 -5.67 -1.77 -4.49
CA ASN A 119 -6.88 -2.37 -3.93
C ASN A 119 -7.10 -1.91 -2.47
N PRO A 120 -7.30 -0.60 -2.23
CA PRO A 120 -7.30 -0.06 -0.88
C PRO A 120 -8.54 -0.45 -0.07
N VAL A 121 -8.41 -0.46 1.27
CA VAL A 121 -9.60 -0.49 2.15
C VAL A 121 -10.34 0.83 2.06
N ASN A 122 -11.66 0.73 1.88
CA ASN A 122 -12.59 1.84 1.91
C ASN A 122 -13.58 1.68 3.08
N TYR A 123 -13.41 2.53 4.10
CA TYR A 123 -14.23 2.56 5.31
C TYR A 123 -15.52 3.39 5.17
N LYS A 124 -15.95 3.73 3.95
CA LYS A 124 -17.17 4.53 3.69
C LYS A 124 -18.46 3.71 3.90
N PRO A 125 -19.61 4.38 4.18
CA PRO A 125 -20.91 3.72 4.27
C PRO A 125 -21.32 3.06 2.94
N LYS A 126 -22.03 1.92 3.07
CA LYS A 126 -22.37 0.92 2.04
C LYS A 126 -22.66 1.50 0.65
N SER A 127 -21.76 1.24 -0.30
CA SER A 127 -21.98 1.37 -1.75
C SER A 127 -21.50 0.09 -2.44
N PRO A 128 -22.08 -0.34 -3.58
CA PRO A 128 -21.52 -1.44 -4.36
C PRO A 128 -20.07 -1.15 -4.73
N VAL A 129 -19.23 -2.20 -4.76
CA VAL A 129 -17.85 -2.06 -5.24
C VAL A 129 -17.85 -1.56 -6.68
N ARG A 130 -17.12 -0.47 -6.94
CA ARG A 130 -16.99 0.13 -8.28
C ARG A 130 -15.79 -0.49 -8.99
N PHE A 131 -16.04 -1.03 -10.18
CA PHE A 131 -15.01 -1.61 -11.03
C PHE A 131 -14.69 -0.65 -12.17
N SER A 132 -13.42 -0.52 -12.52
CA SER A 132 -13.00 0.21 -13.73
C SER A 132 -13.32 -0.61 -14.98
N ALA A 133 -13.78 0.06 -16.04
CA ALA A 133 -14.00 -0.53 -17.35
C ALA A 133 -12.72 -0.57 -18.22
N LYS A 134 -11.58 -0.11 -17.69
CA LYS A 134 -10.32 -0.04 -18.47
C LYS A 134 -9.75 -1.43 -18.73
N ALA A 135 -9.17 -1.58 -19.92
CA ALA A 135 -8.67 -2.87 -20.41
C ALA A 135 -7.42 -3.31 -19.63
N THR A 136 -6.48 -2.40 -19.37
CA THR A 136 -5.23 -2.74 -18.69
C THR A 136 -5.32 -2.55 -17.19
N GLN A 137 -4.60 -3.39 -16.43
CA GLN A 137 -4.52 -3.24 -14.97
C GLN A 137 -3.96 -1.88 -14.56
N ALA A 138 -2.97 -1.35 -15.28
CA ALA A 138 -2.36 -0.05 -14.99
C ALA A 138 -3.37 1.12 -15.10
N GLU A 139 -4.23 1.10 -16.12
CA GLU A 139 -5.30 2.07 -16.26
C GLU A 139 -6.38 1.90 -15.19
N ARG A 140 -6.75 0.65 -14.86
CA ARG A 140 -7.69 0.39 -13.76
C ARG A 140 -7.15 0.90 -12.43
N ALA A 141 -5.84 0.72 -12.18
CA ALA A 141 -5.17 1.27 -11.01
C ALA A 141 -5.19 2.82 -10.99
N GLN A 142 -5.14 3.47 -12.16
CA GLN A 142 -5.30 4.92 -12.26
C GLN A 142 -6.73 5.37 -11.92
N ASP A 143 -7.73 4.60 -12.33
CA ASP A 143 -9.13 4.82 -11.94
C ASP A 143 -9.32 4.64 -10.42
N VAL A 144 -8.61 3.69 -9.79
CA VAL A 144 -8.59 3.57 -8.32
C VAL A 144 -7.98 4.80 -7.68
N ARG A 145 -6.81 5.26 -8.15
CA ARG A 145 -6.12 6.44 -7.62
C ARG A 145 -6.94 7.73 -7.75
N SER A 146 -7.71 7.87 -8.83
CA SER A 146 -8.61 9.01 -9.05
C SER A 146 -9.97 8.87 -8.34
N GLY A 147 -10.20 7.74 -7.65
CA GLY A 147 -11.43 7.47 -6.92
C GLY A 147 -12.62 7.10 -7.80
N VAL A 148 -12.41 6.78 -9.08
CA VAL A 148 -13.41 6.30 -10.04
C VAL A 148 -13.79 4.85 -9.75
N ALA A 149 -12.81 4.02 -9.40
CA ALA A 149 -12.97 2.61 -9.02
C ALA A 149 -12.47 2.34 -7.59
N ASP A 150 -12.85 1.20 -7.03
CA ASP A 150 -12.42 0.75 -5.69
C ASP A 150 -11.37 -0.39 -5.76
N THR A 151 -11.12 -0.94 -6.95
CA THR A 151 -10.17 -2.05 -7.19
C THR A 151 -9.65 -2.01 -8.63
N ASP A 152 -8.40 -2.44 -8.84
CA ASP A 152 -7.84 -2.67 -10.18
C ASP A 152 -8.12 -4.08 -10.73
N MET A 153 -8.90 -4.89 -10.01
CA MET A 153 -9.47 -6.14 -10.50
C MET A 153 -10.74 -5.87 -11.32
N THR A 154 -11.11 -6.81 -12.18
CA THR A 154 -12.37 -6.73 -12.93
C THR A 154 -13.48 -7.47 -12.19
N ARG A 155 -14.74 -7.13 -12.50
CA ARG A 155 -15.88 -7.85 -11.91
C ARG A 155 -15.84 -9.34 -12.25
N GLN A 156 -15.57 -9.67 -13.52
CA GLN A 156 -15.48 -11.05 -13.99
C GLN A 156 -14.40 -11.85 -13.26
N MET A 157 -13.24 -11.24 -13.00
CA MET A 157 -12.16 -11.88 -12.25
C MET A 157 -12.61 -12.26 -10.83
N ILE A 158 -13.30 -11.36 -10.12
CA ILE A 158 -13.87 -11.68 -8.81
C ILE A 158 -14.91 -12.80 -8.89
N ASP A 159 -15.78 -12.77 -9.90
CA ASP A 159 -16.81 -13.80 -10.08
C ASP A 159 -16.19 -15.18 -10.33
N ASP A 160 -15.15 -15.26 -11.16
CA ASP A 160 -14.40 -16.48 -11.44
C ASP A 160 -13.69 -17.01 -10.17
N ILE A 161 -13.10 -16.13 -9.36
CA ILE A 161 -12.49 -16.49 -8.07
C ILE A 161 -13.53 -17.07 -7.11
N LEU A 162 -14.68 -16.40 -6.96
CA LEU A 162 -15.73 -16.83 -6.05
C LEU A 162 -16.52 -18.05 -6.57
N ALA A 163 -16.30 -18.47 -7.82
CA ALA A 163 -16.85 -19.69 -8.41
C ALA A 163 -16.06 -20.96 -8.04
N ILE A 164 -14.82 -20.83 -7.54
CA ILE A 164 -13.99 -21.96 -7.12
C ILE A 164 -14.71 -22.79 -6.05
N ARG A 165 -14.66 -24.12 -6.16
CA ARG A 165 -15.21 -25.07 -5.19
C ARG A 165 -14.19 -26.14 -4.84
N THR A 166 -14.30 -26.70 -3.63
CA THR A 166 -13.67 -27.96 -3.26
C THR A 166 -14.39 -29.14 -3.92
N ASN A 167 -13.80 -30.34 -3.88
CA ASN A 167 -14.47 -31.57 -4.31
C ASN A 167 -15.72 -31.90 -3.49
N ALA A 168 -15.85 -31.32 -2.28
CA ALA A 168 -17.05 -31.39 -1.45
C ALA A 168 -18.10 -30.31 -1.79
N GLY A 169 -17.87 -29.48 -2.81
CA GLY A 169 -18.79 -28.42 -3.22
C GLY A 169 -18.76 -27.16 -2.34
N ILE A 170 -17.76 -27.01 -1.47
CA ILE A 170 -17.61 -25.86 -0.57
C ILE A 170 -16.89 -24.75 -1.33
N ARG A 171 -17.30 -23.48 -1.17
CA ARG A 171 -16.52 -22.34 -1.65
C ARG A 171 -15.37 -22.08 -0.66
N PRO A 172 -14.10 -22.22 -1.06
CA PRO A 172 -12.99 -22.16 -0.12
C PRO A 172 -12.47 -20.73 0.13
N LEU A 173 -12.94 -19.74 -0.64
CA LEU A 173 -12.47 -18.35 -0.58
C LEU A 173 -13.63 -17.36 -0.37
N GLU A 174 -13.38 -16.35 0.44
CA GLU A 174 -14.17 -15.12 0.52
C GLU A 174 -13.32 -13.92 0.09
N TRP A 175 -14.00 -12.88 -0.40
CA TRP A 175 -13.40 -11.61 -0.79
C TRP A 175 -14.00 -10.48 0.04
N GLY A 176 -13.19 -9.48 0.41
CA GLY A 176 -13.48 -8.44 1.40
C GLY A 176 -14.59 -7.43 1.09
N ASN A 177 -15.66 -7.84 0.39
CA ASN A 177 -16.87 -7.07 0.17
C ASN A 177 -17.88 -7.25 1.32
N TRP A 178 -17.54 -6.74 2.50
CA TRP A 178 -18.36 -6.90 3.70
C TRP A 178 -19.35 -5.76 3.91
N LYS A 179 -20.37 -5.99 4.74
CA LYS A 179 -21.44 -5.00 5.00
C LYS A 179 -20.94 -3.70 5.63
N THR A 180 -19.86 -3.76 6.41
CA THR A 180 -19.33 -2.67 7.23
C THR A 180 -18.05 -2.05 6.67
N LYS A 181 -17.40 -2.71 5.70
CA LYS A 181 -16.18 -2.23 5.04
C LYS A 181 -16.03 -2.88 3.66
N ILE A 182 -15.49 -2.11 2.71
CA ILE A 182 -15.03 -2.63 1.43
C ILE A 182 -13.51 -2.74 1.53
N ASP A 183 -12.99 -3.94 1.38
CA ASP A 183 -11.58 -4.28 1.58
C ASP A 183 -11.14 -5.10 0.37
N THR A 184 -10.94 -4.39 -0.76
CA THR A 184 -10.80 -5.04 -2.06
C THR A 184 -9.47 -5.79 -2.22
N MET A 185 -8.47 -5.51 -1.38
CA MET A 185 -7.25 -6.32 -1.32
C MET A 185 -7.47 -7.67 -0.65
N HIS A 186 -8.47 -7.79 0.24
CA HIS A 186 -8.51 -8.89 1.19
C HIS A 186 -9.22 -10.11 0.61
N PHE A 187 -8.52 -11.24 0.64
CA PHE A 187 -9.07 -12.57 0.45
C PHE A 187 -8.79 -13.40 1.71
N GLU A 188 -9.74 -14.22 2.11
CA GLU A 188 -9.56 -15.16 3.21
C GLU A 188 -10.09 -16.54 2.85
N ILE A 189 -9.49 -17.58 3.46
CA ILE A 189 -10.05 -18.92 3.39
C ILE A 189 -11.38 -18.92 4.14
N ASP A 190 -12.42 -19.48 3.52
CA ASP A 190 -13.77 -19.62 4.09
C ASP A 190 -14.11 -21.11 4.32
N ALA A 191 -13.15 -21.82 4.91
CA ALA A 191 -13.15 -23.27 5.05
C ALA A 191 -12.24 -23.73 6.19
N SER A 192 -12.59 -24.84 6.85
CA SER A 192 -11.71 -25.50 7.83
C SER A 192 -10.65 -26.38 7.14
N PRO A 193 -9.56 -26.79 7.83
CA PRO A 193 -8.62 -27.76 7.26
C PRO A 193 -9.29 -29.05 6.77
N ALA A 194 -10.31 -29.53 7.49
CA ALA A 194 -11.07 -30.71 7.11
C ALA A 194 -11.93 -30.51 5.84
N ASP A 195 -12.34 -29.27 5.55
CA ASP A 195 -13.07 -28.92 4.33
C ASP A 195 -12.16 -28.90 3.10
N LEU A 196 -10.92 -28.48 3.30
CA LEU A 196 -9.89 -28.43 2.27
C LEU A 196 -9.23 -29.80 2.04
N ALA A 197 -9.37 -30.74 2.97
CA ALA A 197 -8.80 -32.09 2.85
C ALA A 197 -9.30 -32.87 1.61
N ALA A 198 -10.48 -32.52 1.08
CA ALA A 198 -11.00 -33.10 -0.15
C ALA A 198 -10.31 -32.56 -1.42
N GLY A 199 -9.51 -31.50 -1.30
CA GLY A 199 -8.86 -30.81 -2.40
C GLY A 199 -9.79 -29.90 -3.20
N ILE A 200 -9.21 -29.14 -4.12
CA ILE A 200 -9.91 -28.24 -5.03
C ILE A 200 -10.52 -29.03 -6.20
N ASN A 201 -11.77 -28.70 -6.54
CA ASN A 201 -12.38 -29.15 -7.78
C ASN A 201 -11.90 -28.24 -8.92
N TRP A 202 -10.80 -28.63 -9.57
CA TRP A 202 -10.20 -27.88 -10.67
C TRP A 202 -11.14 -27.65 -11.85
N ALA A 203 -12.19 -28.47 -12.03
CA ALA A 203 -13.21 -28.21 -13.05
C ALA A 203 -14.04 -26.94 -12.77
N THR A 204 -13.94 -26.35 -11.58
CA THR A 204 -14.57 -25.07 -11.20
C THR A 204 -13.62 -23.88 -11.29
N VAL A 205 -12.32 -24.11 -11.45
CA VAL A 205 -11.32 -23.06 -11.64
C VAL A 205 -11.37 -22.64 -13.10
N ARG A 206 -12.24 -21.67 -13.42
CA ARG A 206 -12.54 -21.26 -14.78
C ARG A 206 -12.36 -19.76 -14.99
N LYS A 207 -11.81 -19.39 -16.14
CA LYS A 207 -11.95 -18.04 -16.70
C LYS A 207 -12.92 -18.10 -17.87
N ASP A 208 -13.97 -17.30 -17.83
CA ASP A 208 -14.97 -17.23 -18.91
C ASP A 208 -15.49 -18.61 -19.36
N GLY A 209 -15.67 -19.52 -18.40
CA GLY A 209 -16.12 -20.89 -18.66
C GLY A 209 -15.04 -21.89 -19.08
N VAL A 210 -13.80 -21.47 -19.32
CA VAL A 210 -12.66 -22.33 -19.68
C VAL A 210 -11.88 -22.73 -18.44
N VAL A 211 -11.68 -24.04 -18.23
CA VAL A 211 -10.90 -24.58 -17.10
C VAL A 211 -9.44 -24.14 -17.19
N GLN A 212 -8.89 -23.66 -16.08
CA GLN A 212 -7.52 -23.22 -15.97
C GLN A 212 -6.66 -24.29 -15.29
N PRO A 213 -5.44 -24.55 -15.79
CA PRO A 213 -4.53 -25.48 -15.16
C PRO A 213 -3.98 -24.90 -13.85
N ALA A 214 -3.54 -25.78 -12.96
CA ALA A 214 -2.75 -25.35 -11.81
C ALA A 214 -1.44 -24.70 -12.28
N VAL A 215 -1.17 -23.50 -11.77
CA VAL A 215 0.11 -22.82 -11.96
C VAL A 215 1.18 -23.64 -11.21
N GLY A 216 2.08 -24.31 -11.93
CA GLY A 216 3.15 -25.13 -11.34
C GLY A 216 3.10 -26.65 -11.60
N LEU A 217 2.24 -27.17 -12.49
CA LEU A 217 2.29 -28.56 -12.97
C LEU A 217 2.73 -28.73 -14.44
N VAL A 218 3.21 -27.65 -15.07
CA VAL A 218 3.99 -27.79 -16.31
C VAL A 218 5.43 -28.05 -15.90
N GLU A 219 5.79 -29.32 -15.86
CA GLU A 219 7.17 -29.76 -15.68
C GLU A 219 8.06 -29.16 -16.78
N MET A 220 9.19 -28.63 -16.36
CA MET A 220 10.14 -27.87 -17.15
C MET A 220 10.78 -28.72 -18.26
N ALA A 221 10.30 -28.57 -19.49
CA ALA A 221 11.10 -28.91 -20.67
C ALA A 221 11.98 -27.71 -21.06
N GLY A 222 13.16 -27.63 -20.44
CA GLY A 222 14.38 -27.14 -21.10
C GLY A 222 14.43 -25.72 -21.65
N ALA A 223 13.69 -24.76 -21.10
CA ALA A 223 13.91 -23.35 -21.40
C ALA A 223 14.30 -22.61 -20.11
N SER A 224 15.49 -22.00 -20.12
CA SER A 224 15.88 -20.98 -19.15
C SER A 224 14.85 -19.86 -19.19
N ILE A 225 13.91 -19.85 -18.23
CA ILE A 225 13.01 -18.72 -18.03
C ILE A 225 13.87 -17.66 -17.34
N GLU A 226 14.49 -16.79 -18.12
CA GLU A 226 14.86 -15.49 -17.57
C GLU A 226 13.58 -14.86 -17.03
N PRO A 227 13.58 -14.38 -15.77
CA PRO A 227 12.41 -13.69 -15.23
C PRO A 227 12.04 -12.54 -16.16
N PRO A 228 10.73 -12.23 -16.32
CA PRO A 228 10.29 -11.18 -17.23
C PRO A 228 11.07 -9.89 -16.95
N PRO A 229 11.44 -9.12 -18.00
CA PRO A 229 12.26 -7.94 -17.81
C PRO A 229 11.54 -6.98 -16.88
N VAL A 230 12.12 -6.74 -15.71
CA VAL A 230 11.68 -5.66 -14.84
C VAL A 230 11.92 -4.38 -15.64
N VAL A 231 10.84 -3.68 -16.00
CA VAL A 231 10.95 -2.34 -16.59
C VAL A 231 11.37 -1.42 -15.46
N TRP A 232 12.68 -1.23 -15.33
CA TRP A 232 13.25 -0.24 -14.43
C TRP A 232 12.87 1.15 -14.91
N THR A 233 12.57 2.06 -13.98
CA THR A 233 12.52 3.47 -14.33
C THR A 233 13.93 4.00 -14.54
N ASP A 234 14.10 4.96 -15.46
CA ASP A 234 15.35 5.69 -15.64
C ASP A 234 15.82 6.32 -14.32
N ALA A 235 14.87 6.76 -13.49
CA ALA A 235 15.12 7.27 -12.15
C ALA A 235 15.82 6.22 -11.26
N PHE A 236 15.29 4.99 -11.20
CA PHE A 236 15.93 3.93 -10.42
C PHE A 236 17.31 3.58 -10.97
N LEU A 237 17.45 3.38 -12.28
CA LEU A 237 18.74 3.01 -12.88
C LEU A 237 19.82 4.05 -12.59
N ARG A 238 19.47 5.33 -12.74
CA ARG A 238 20.39 6.45 -12.48
C ARG A 238 20.76 6.55 -10.99
N ALA A 239 19.80 6.36 -10.10
CA ALA A 239 20.05 6.37 -8.66
C ALA A 239 20.88 5.17 -8.21
N HIS A 240 20.52 3.97 -8.67
CA HIS A 240 21.21 2.73 -8.30
C HIS A 240 22.65 2.69 -8.81
N ALA A 241 22.93 3.18 -10.02
CA ALA A 241 24.29 3.31 -10.55
C ALA A 241 25.19 4.22 -9.68
N LEU A 242 24.61 5.18 -8.96
CA LEU A 242 25.35 6.00 -8.00
C LEU A 242 25.57 5.26 -6.68
N ILE A 243 24.52 4.60 -6.17
CA ILE A 243 24.55 3.92 -4.88
C ILE A 243 25.41 2.65 -4.92
N GLU A 244 25.37 1.87 -6.00
CA GLU A 244 26.11 0.60 -6.12
C GLU A 244 27.63 0.77 -6.01
N LYS A 245 28.18 1.96 -6.29
CA LYS A 245 29.61 2.27 -6.13
C LYS A 245 30.06 2.20 -4.66
N TRP A 246 29.12 2.46 -3.76
CA TRP A 246 29.34 2.43 -2.31
C TRP A 246 29.06 1.07 -1.70
N GLU A 247 28.41 0.18 -2.45
CA GLU A 247 28.15 -1.19 -2.04
C GLU A 247 29.37 -2.03 -2.38
N GLY A 248 30.01 -2.59 -1.35
CA GLY A 248 31.28 -3.31 -1.49
C GLY A 248 31.19 -4.57 -2.35
N THR A 249 32.36 -5.06 -2.76
CA THR A 249 32.51 -6.41 -3.32
C THR A 249 32.27 -7.48 -2.25
N PHE A 250 32.28 -8.75 -2.66
CA PHE A 250 32.18 -9.88 -1.73
C PHE A 250 33.10 -9.73 -0.51
N SER A 251 32.51 -9.86 0.68
CA SER A 251 33.20 -9.96 1.96
C SER A 251 32.55 -11.05 2.82
N ASP A 252 33.37 -11.85 3.47
CA ASP A 252 32.92 -12.87 4.42
C ASP A 252 33.86 -12.84 5.62
N ASN A 253 33.50 -12.03 6.62
CA ASN A 253 34.27 -11.84 7.83
C ASN A 253 33.64 -12.68 8.95
N PRO A 254 34.37 -13.66 9.54
CA PRO A 254 33.84 -14.50 10.62
C PRO A 254 33.37 -13.74 11.86
N ASN A 255 33.83 -12.49 12.03
CA ASN A 255 33.45 -11.63 13.15
C ASN A 255 32.29 -10.67 12.80
N ASP A 256 31.78 -10.70 11.57
CA ASP A 256 30.62 -9.92 11.15
C ASP A 256 29.34 -10.75 11.36
N PRO A 257 28.43 -10.35 12.27
CA PRO A 257 27.17 -11.06 12.48
C PRO A 257 26.25 -11.05 11.25
N GLY A 258 26.52 -10.20 10.24
CA GLY A 258 25.81 -10.17 8.96
C GLY A 258 26.18 -11.30 7.99
N GLY A 259 27.29 -12.00 8.23
CA GLY A 259 27.79 -13.09 7.38
C GLY A 259 28.26 -12.62 6.00
N ALA A 260 28.37 -13.57 5.07
CA ALA A 260 28.78 -13.28 3.70
C ALA A 260 27.89 -12.19 3.06
N THR A 261 28.52 -11.20 2.45
CA THR A 261 27.86 -10.05 1.82
C THR A 261 28.49 -9.77 0.46
N ASN A 262 27.69 -9.55 -0.58
CA ASN A 262 28.18 -9.16 -1.90
C ASN A 262 27.23 -8.14 -2.52
N PHE A 263 27.76 -7.10 -3.18
CA PHE A 263 26.97 -5.98 -3.71
C PHE A 263 26.03 -5.35 -2.66
N GLY A 264 26.42 -5.34 -1.38
CA GLY A 264 25.58 -4.85 -0.28
C GLY A 264 24.43 -5.78 0.13
N ILE A 265 24.30 -6.96 -0.48
CA ILE A 265 23.31 -7.98 -0.14
C ILE A 265 23.92 -9.01 0.80
N THR A 266 23.41 -9.09 2.03
CA THR A 266 23.82 -10.10 3.02
C THR A 266 23.25 -11.48 2.68
N GLN A 267 23.87 -12.54 3.20
CA GLN A 267 23.38 -13.91 3.05
C GLN A 267 21.92 -14.06 3.51
N ALA A 268 21.55 -13.43 4.62
CA ALA A 268 20.17 -13.42 5.11
C ALA A 268 19.22 -12.68 4.15
N THR A 269 19.68 -11.59 3.55
CA THR A 269 18.90 -10.82 2.56
C THR A 269 18.67 -11.64 1.29
N LEU A 270 19.70 -12.36 0.82
CA LEU A 270 19.62 -13.22 -0.34
C LEU A 270 18.77 -14.47 -0.08
N ALA A 271 18.89 -15.09 1.10
CA ALA A 271 18.04 -16.20 1.51
C ALA A 271 16.56 -15.81 1.54
N ALA A 272 16.26 -14.65 2.14
CA ALA A 272 14.90 -14.12 2.16
C ALA A 272 14.37 -13.83 0.74
N TRP A 273 15.23 -13.31 -0.15
CA TRP A 273 14.87 -13.06 -1.55
C TRP A 273 14.58 -14.34 -2.33
N ARG A 274 15.44 -15.37 -2.20
CA ARG A 274 15.29 -16.65 -2.90
C ARG A 274 14.27 -17.58 -2.25
N GLY A 275 13.83 -17.27 -1.02
CA GLY A 275 12.83 -18.06 -0.30
C GLY A 275 13.34 -19.39 0.26
N HIS A 276 14.65 -19.58 0.33
CA HIS A 276 15.29 -20.77 0.90
C HIS A 276 16.66 -20.40 1.50
N PRO A 277 17.23 -21.23 2.40
CA PRO A 277 18.60 -21.04 2.87
C PRO A 277 19.58 -21.00 1.68
N VAL A 278 20.53 -20.07 1.71
CA VAL A 278 21.58 -19.92 0.68
C VAL A 278 22.94 -20.09 1.31
N SER A 279 23.90 -20.60 0.56
CA SER A 279 25.29 -20.79 0.97
C SER A 279 26.11 -19.49 0.86
N VAL A 280 27.34 -19.50 1.37
CA VAL A 280 28.31 -18.41 1.12
C VAL A 280 28.65 -18.30 -0.37
N ASP A 281 28.73 -19.43 -1.08
CA ASP A 281 29.01 -19.45 -2.51
C ASP A 281 27.84 -18.87 -3.33
N ASP A 282 26.61 -19.03 -2.88
CA ASP A 282 25.45 -18.35 -3.48
C ASP A 282 25.59 -16.82 -3.40
N VAL A 283 26.08 -16.30 -2.28
CA VAL A 283 26.34 -14.87 -2.11
C VAL A 283 27.53 -14.42 -2.97
N ARG A 284 28.58 -15.25 -3.05
CA ARG A 284 29.74 -14.99 -3.91
C ARG A 284 29.36 -14.94 -5.39
N ASN A 285 28.44 -15.80 -5.81
CA ASN A 285 27.95 -15.92 -7.19
C ASN A 285 26.71 -15.05 -7.48
N LEU A 286 26.26 -14.23 -6.52
CA LEU A 286 25.18 -13.26 -6.74
C LEU A 286 25.50 -12.40 -7.97
N THR A 287 24.55 -12.25 -8.89
CA THR A 287 24.73 -11.39 -10.06
C THR A 287 24.36 -9.94 -9.73
N ARG A 288 24.97 -8.97 -10.42
CA ARG A 288 24.58 -7.55 -10.29
C ARG A 288 23.12 -7.31 -10.65
N ASP A 289 22.59 -8.07 -11.61
CA ASP A 289 21.19 -7.96 -12.04
C ASP A 289 20.22 -8.48 -10.96
N GLU A 290 20.54 -9.59 -10.31
CA GLU A 290 19.79 -10.09 -9.15
C GLU A 290 19.89 -9.13 -7.95
N ALA A 291 21.09 -8.61 -7.65
CA ALA A 291 21.26 -7.58 -6.62
C ALA A 291 20.37 -6.35 -6.91
N ARG A 292 20.35 -5.88 -8.16
CA ARG A 292 19.50 -4.77 -8.60
C ARG A 292 18.01 -5.06 -8.39
N ARG A 293 17.53 -6.26 -8.72
CA ARG A 293 16.15 -6.70 -8.41
C ARG A 293 15.84 -6.62 -6.93
N ILE A 294 16.77 -7.08 -6.08
CA ILE A 294 16.64 -6.99 -4.63
C ILE A 294 16.55 -5.53 -4.18
N PHE A 295 17.40 -4.64 -4.69
CA PHE A 295 17.38 -3.23 -4.33
C PHE A 295 16.09 -2.52 -4.72
N TYR A 296 15.61 -2.77 -5.95
CA TYR A 296 14.37 -2.21 -6.43
C TYR A 296 13.18 -2.66 -5.59
N ALA A 297 13.09 -3.95 -5.31
CA ALA A 297 11.99 -4.53 -4.56
C ALA A 297 12.02 -4.16 -3.07
N ARG A 298 13.19 -4.10 -2.44
CA ARG A 298 13.32 -3.87 -0.99
C ARG A 298 13.35 -2.41 -0.58
N TYR A 299 13.84 -1.52 -1.44
CA TYR A 299 14.07 -0.12 -1.06
C TYR A 299 13.35 0.89 -1.96
N TRP A 300 13.33 0.66 -3.27
CA TRP A 300 12.78 1.64 -4.21
C TRP A 300 11.25 1.60 -4.25
N ARG A 301 10.68 0.42 -4.51
CA ARG A 301 9.23 0.23 -4.63
C ARG A 301 8.45 0.53 -3.35
N PRO A 302 8.82 -0.02 -2.17
CA PRO A 302 8.03 0.19 -0.94
C PRO A 302 7.96 1.65 -0.50
N MET A 303 8.96 2.44 -0.91
CA MET A 303 9.04 3.88 -0.62
C MET A 303 8.41 4.74 -1.71
N ARG A 304 7.82 4.12 -2.74
CA ARG A 304 7.16 4.79 -3.87
C ARG A 304 8.05 5.86 -4.50
N LEU A 305 9.33 5.55 -4.68
CA LEU A 305 10.32 6.54 -5.13
C LEU A 305 10.14 6.96 -6.59
N ASP A 306 9.44 6.15 -7.39
CA ASP A 306 9.00 6.53 -8.75
C ASP A 306 7.96 7.65 -8.74
N ASP A 307 7.23 7.83 -7.64
CA ASP A 307 6.21 8.88 -7.48
C ASP A 307 6.81 10.19 -6.93
N LEU A 308 8.10 10.23 -6.59
CA LEU A 308 8.75 11.41 -6.04
C LEU A 308 9.56 12.15 -7.12
N PRO A 309 9.73 13.48 -6.99
CA PRO A 309 10.74 14.18 -7.77
C PRO A 309 12.10 13.52 -7.58
N TYR A 310 12.81 13.27 -8.69
CA TYR A 310 14.07 12.52 -8.69
C TYR A 310 15.09 12.95 -7.61
N PRO A 311 15.32 14.25 -7.34
CA PRO A 311 16.22 14.67 -6.26
C PRO A 311 15.81 14.15 -4.86
N ALA A 312 14.51 14.20 -4.56
CA ALA A 312 13.95 13.67 -3.31
C ALA A 312 14.02 12.13 -3.27
N ALA A 313 13.70 11.48 -4.40
CA ALA A 313 13.80 10.03 -4.56
C ALA A 313 15.23 9.53 -4.28
N LEU A 314 16.24 10.18 -4.86
CA LEU A 314 17.64 9.80 -4.70
C LEU A 314 18.13 9.93 -3.25
N MET A 315 17.81 11.04 -2.57
CA MET A 315 18.17 11.23 -1.15
C MET A 315 17.51 10.19 -0.26
N THR A 316 16.21 9.94 -0.50
CA THR A 316 15.43 8.96 0.27
C THR A 316 15.96 7.55 0.03
N TYR A 317 16.21 7.16 -1.22
CA TYR A 317 16.79 5.87 -1.58
C TYR A 317 18.12 5.60 -0.87
N ASN A 318 19.04 6.57 -0.90
CA ASN A 318 20.33 6.46 -0.21
C ASN A 318 20.16 6.22 1.29
N CYS A 319 19.27 6.96 1.94
CA CYS A 319 18.97 6.79 3.36
C CYS A 319 18.34 5.42 3.64
N CYS A 320 17.40 4.97 2.79
CA CYS A 320 16.77 3.67 2.92
C CYS A 320 17.77 2.51 2.85
N VAL A 321 18.70 2.57 1.89
CA VAL A 321 19.75 1.56 1.74
C VAL A 321 20.67 1.53 2.96
N ASN A 322 21.13 2.69 3.43
CA ASN A 322 22.12 2.76 4.51
C ASN A 322 21.50 2.71 5.93
N SER A 323 20.20 2.89 6.07
CA SER A 323 19.57 3.12 7.38
C SER A 323 18.14 2.60 7.53
N GLY A 324 17.61 1.92 6.52
CA GLY A 324 16.28 1.31 6.54
C GLY A 324 15.16 2.23 6.10
N LEU A 325 14.05 1.61 5.67
CA LEU A 325 12.89 2.27 5.04
C LEU A 325 12.29 3.37 5.90
N GLN A 326 11.93 3.03 7.14
CA GLN A 326 11.27 3.95 8.06
C GLN A 326 12.09 5.22 8.28
N ARG A 327 13.41 5.09 8.44
CA ARG A 327 14.28 6.24 8.64
C ARG A 327 14.32 7.12 7.39
N GLY A 328 14.45 6.53 6.20
CA GLY A 328 14.42 7.28 4.94
C GLY A 328 13.14 8.11 4.78
N GLY A 329 11.98 7.53 5.06
CA GLY A 329 10.70 8.25 5.02
C GLY A 329 10.61 9.39 6.04
N ILE A 330 11.07 9.16 7.28
CA ILE A 330 11.07 10.18 8.33
C ILE A 330 11.95 11.37 7.94
N PHE A 331 13.15 11.13 7.42
CA PHE A 331 14.03 12.23 6.99
C PHE A 331 13.44 13.02 5.82
N LEU A 332 12.78 12.36 4.87
CA LEU A 332 12.05 13.03 3.79
C LEU A 332 10.95 13.94 4.36
N GLN A 333 10.06 13.39 5.20
CA GLN A 333 8.95 14.12 5.81
C GLN A 333 9.44 15.28 6.67
N ARG A 334 10.49 15.09 7.45
CA ARG A 334 11.12 16.13 8.27
C ARG A 334 11.71 17.25 7.43
N ALA A 335 12.39 16.92 6.33
CA ALA A 335 12.92 17.92 5.40
C ALA A 335 11.79 18.69 4.69
N LEU A 336 10.69 18.04 4.33
CA LEU A 336 9.48 18.69 3.80
C LEU A 336 8.81 19.59 4.85
N ASN A 337 8.78 19.17 6.11
CA ASN A 337 8.24 19.96 7.22
C ASN A 337 9.02 21.24 7.49
N ARG A 338 10.34 21.25 7.25
CA ARG A 338 11.14 22.50 7.27
C ARG A 338 10.73 23.51 6.19
N GLN A 339 9.95 23.08 5.20
CA GLN A 339 9.33 23.93 4.19
C GLN A 339 7.84 24.22 4.46
N GLY A 340 7.30 23.79 5.61
CA GLY A 340 5.92 24.10 6.02
C GLY A 340 4.86 23.05 5.64
N ALA A 341 5.26 21.84 5.24
CA ALA A 341 4.32 20.82 4.75
C ALA A 341 3.33 20.26 5.81
N GLY A 342 3.64 20.36 7.11
CA GLY A 342 2.74 19.92 8.19
C GLY A 342 2.41 18.41 8.16
N LEU A 343 3.38 17.58 7.74
CA LEU A 343 3.29 16.13 7.68
C LEU A 343 3.55 15.50 9.04
N ILE A 344 2.93 14.35 9.28
CA ILE A 344 3.32 13.45 10.37
C ILE A 344 4.59 12.71 9.93
N GLU A 345 5.58 12.61 10.81
CA GLU A 345 6.85 11.92 10.55
C GLU A 345 6.74 10.42 10.87
N ASP A 346 5.89 9.71 10.13
CA ASP A 346 5.60 8.28 10.34
C ASP A 346 6.50 7.33 9.52
N GLY A 347 7.31 7.87 8.60
CA GLY A 347 8.16 7.10 7.70
C GLY A 347 7.44 6.49 6.49
N SER A 348 6.12 6.68 6.37
CA SER A 348 5.32 6.17 5.26
C SER A 348 5.23 7.20 4.13
N VAL A 349 5.74 6.85 2.95
CA VAL A 349 5.67 7.74 1.77
C VAL A 349 4.32 7.57 1.08
N GLY A 350 3.28 8.16 1.67
CA GLY A 350 1.93 8.19 1.13
C GLY A 350 1.66 9.43 0.27
N ALA A 351 0.42 9.55 -0.23
CA ALA A 351 -0.01 10.63 -1.13
C ALA A 351 0.27 12.05 -0.59
N ARG A 352 0.18 12.25 0.74
CA ARG A 352 0.50 13.55 1.37
C ARG A 352 1.99 13.88 1.27
N THR A 353 2.86 12.91 1.52
CA THR A 353 4.31 13.07 1.41
C THR A 353 4.72 13.35 -0.03
N ILE A 354 4.14 12.62 -0.99
CA ILE A 354 4.38 12.80 -2.43
C ILE A 354 3.94 14.19 -2.88
N SER A 355 2.70 14.60 -2.58
CA SER A 355 2.18 15.92 -2.96
C SER A 355 3.00 17.06 -2.35
N ALA A 356 3.47 16.92 -1.11
CA ALA A 356 4.37 17.89 -0.51
C ALA A 356 5.73 17.93 -1.24
N ALA A 357 6.27 16.77 -1.63
CA ALA A 357 7.51 16.69 -2.38
C ALA A 357 7.39 17.34 -3.77
N ASP A 358 6.28 17.17 -4.49
CA ASP A 358 6.08 17.76 -5.83
C ASP A 358 6.12 19.29 -5.82
N THR A 359 5.64 19.91 -4.74
CA THR A 359 5.58 21.38 -4.59
C THR A 359 6.80 21.96 -3.88
N ALA A 360 7.67 21.12 -3.31
CA ALA A 360 8.82 21.56 -2.54
C ALA A 360 9.91 22.15 -3.44
N ALA A 361 10.64 23.15 -2.91
CA ALA A 361 11.85 23.65 -3.54
C ALA A 361 12.94 22.58 -3.44
N GLN A 362 13.15 21.81 -4.52
CA GLN A 362 13.97 20.59 -4.53
C GLN A 362 15.41 20.81 -4.07
N VAL A 363 16.06 21.91 -4.50
CA VAL A 363 17.43 22.24 -4.07
C VAL A 363 17.49 22.44 -2.54
N ARG A 364 16.49 23.13 -1.98
CA ARG A 364 16.37 23.34 -0.53
C ARG A 364 16.04 22.03 0.20
N LEU A 365 15.14 21.23 -0.35
CA LEU A 365 14.75 19.93 0.21
C LEU A 365 15.95 19.00 0.35
N VAL A 366 16.77 18.89 -0.71
CA VAL A 366 18.00 18.10 -0.71
C VAL A 366 19.01 18.63 0.32
N ALA A 367 19.16 19.95 0.44
CA ALA A 367 20.04 20.55 1.43
C ALA A 367 19.57 20.27 2.88
N ASP A 368 18.28 20.44 3.15
CA ASP A 368 17.67 20.18 4.44
C ASP A 368 17.78 18.69 4.82
N PHE A 369 17.47 17.79 3.89
CA PHE A 369 17.65 16.35 4.08
C PHE A 369 19.10 16.02 4.40
N SER A 370 20.04 16.50 3.59
CA SER A 370 21.48 16.23 3.78
C SER A 370 21.99 16.73 5.12
N ALA A 371 21.53 17.89 5.58
CA ALA A 371 21.91 18.43 6.89
C ALA A 371 21.38 17.54 8.02
N LEU A 372 20.08 17.23 7.99
CA LEU A 372 19.44 16.36 8.96
C LEU A 372 20.11 14.99 9.04
N TYR A 373 20.42 14.38 7.90
CA TYR A 373 21.00 13.04 7.87
C TYR A 373 22.49 13.04 8.26
N GLY A 374 23.23 14.11 7.93
CA GLY A 374 24.59 14.31 8.40
C GLY A 374 24.68 14.48 9.92
N ASP A 375 23.74 15.19 10.53
CA ASP A 375 23.65 15.33 11.98
C ASP A 375 23.36 14.00 12.67
N PHE A 376 22.50 13.17 12.06
CA PHE A 376 22.26 11.81 12.52
C PHE A 376 23.54 10.96 12.52
N TYR A 377 24.33 10.99 11.44
CA TYR A 377 25.60 10.25 11.41
C TYR A 377 26.56 10.69 12.52
N ARG A 378 26.68 12.01 12.76
CA ARG A 378 27.55 12.55 13.81
C ARG A 378 27.14 12.12 15.22
N GLY A 379 25.87 11.77 15.41
CA GLY A 379 25.35 11.24 16.67
C GLY A 379 25.57 9.75 16.89
N LEU A 380 26.07 9.00 15.92
CA LEU A 380 26.30 7.55 16.06
C LEU A 380 27.57 7.28 16.88
N SER A 381 27.50 6.30 17.78
CA SER A 381 28.66 5.88 18.60
C SER A 381 29.86 5.41 17.76
N THR A 382 29.59 4.91 16.55
CA THR A 382 30.57 4.42 15.58
C THR A 382 31.10 5.50 14.62
N TRP A 383 30.67 6.76 14.79
CA TRP A 383 31.13 7.91 14.00
C TRP A 383 32.66 8.08 13.93
N PRO A 384 33.45 7.92 15.01
CA PRO A 384 34.89 8.12 14.94
C PRO A 384 35.60 7.17 13.95
N VAL A 385 34.99 6.01 13.68
CA VAL A 385 35.56 4.98 12.81
C VAL A 385 35.07 5.13 11.37
N PHE A 386 33.75 5.31 11.15
CA PHE A 386 33.15 5.24 9.81
C PHE A 386 32.64 6.59 9.27
N GLY A 387 32.59 7.62 10.11
CA GLY A 387 31.94 8.90 9.80
C GLY A 387 32.48 9.59 8.55
N LYS A 388 33.79 9.49 8.28
CA LYS A 388 34.40 10.03 7.06
C LYS A 388 33.82 9.39 5.79
N GLY A 389 33.63 8.06 5.80
CA GLY A 389 33.06 7.33 4.67
C GLY A 389 31.59 7.69 4.44
N TRP A 390 30.79 7.70 5.51
CA TRP A 390 29.38 8.06 5.43
C TRP A 390 29.15 9.49 4.93
N MET A 391 29.96 10.45 5.39
CA MET A 391 29.89 11.82 4.89
C MET A 391 30.33 11.95 3.44
N SER A 392 31.34 11.19 3.00
CA SER A 392 31.76 11.20 1.60
C SER A 392 30.63 10.71 0.68
N ARG A 393 29.98 9.60 1.05
CA ARG A 393 28.79 9.07 0.36
C ARG A 393 27.66 10.09 0.32
N LEU A 394 27.32 10.67 1.46
CA LEU A 394 26.25 11.67 1.56
C LEU A 394 26.55 12.90 0.70
N ASN A 395 27.78 13.40 0.71
CA ASN A 395 28.16 14.57 -0.07
C ASN A 395 28.06 14.32 -1.58
N GLU A 396 28.50 13.15 -2.06
CA GLU A 396 28.39 12.79 -3.49
C GLU A 396 26.92 12.67 -3.93
N VAL A 397 26.09 11.97 -3.13
CA VAL A 397 24.66 11.83 -3.40
C VAL A 397 23.95 13.19 -3.37
N THR A 398 24.25 14.04 -2.39
CA THR A 398 23.70 15.40 -2.28
C THR A 398 24.08 16.25 -3.49
N ALA A 399 25.33 16.16 -3.97
CA ALA A 399 25.76 16.89 -5.16
C ALA A 399 24.99 16.43 -6.42
N ALA A 400 24.84 15.12 -6.61
CA ALA A 400 24.07 14.56 -7.72
C ALA A 400 22.59 14.96 -7.67
N ALA A 401 21.97 14.92 -6.49
CA ALA A 401 20.58 15.33 -6.29
C ALA A 401 20.38 16.84 -6.55
N LYS A 402 21.30 17.69 -6.07
CA LYS A 402 21.26 19.14 -6.36
C LYS A 402 21.45 19.44 -7.85
N ALA A 403 22.37 18.76 -8.53
CA ALA A 403 22.56 18.92 -9.96
C ALA A 403 21.29 18.56 -10.76
N ALA A 404 20.62 17.46 -10.38
CA ALA A 404 19.36 17.06 -10.99
C ALA A 404 18.22 18.06 -10.70
N ALA A 405 18.18 18.64 -9.49
CA ALA A 405 17.22 19.69 -9.14
C ALA A 405 17.46 20.99 -9.92
N GLY A 406 18.71 21.36 -10.20
CA GLY A 406 19.06 22.55 -10.98
C GLY A 406 18.79 22.41 -12.48
N ALA A 407 19.00 21.21 -13.05
CA ALA A 407 18.73 20.93 -14.45
C ALA A 407 17.23 21.02 -14.80
N ALA A 408 16.34 20.76 -13.84
CA ALA A 408 14.89 20.89 -14.02
C ALA A 408 14.39 22.35 -14.07
N VAL A 409 15.23 23.33 -13.70
CA VAL A 409 14.88 24.77 -13.60
C VAL A 409 15.45 25.58 -14.77
N ALA A 410 16.33 25.02 -15.60
CA ALA A 410 16.86 25.71 -16.77
C ALA A 410 15.82 25.72 -17.91
N PRO A 411 15.36 26.89 -18.40
CA PRO A 411 14.55 26.93 -19.60
C PRO A 411 15.38 26.44 -20.79
N LEU A 412 14.82 25.52 -21.58
CA LEU A 412 15.38 25.09 -22.87
C LEU A 412 15.45 26.29 -23.81
N SER A 413 16.61 26.95 -23.87
CA SER A 413 16.95 27.83 -24.99
C SER A 413 17.34 26.96 -26.19
N LEU A 414 16.36 26.64 -27.03
CA LEU A 414 16.58 26.08 -28.36
C LEU A 414 17.10 27.19 -29.30
N SER A 415 18.42 27.40 -29.31
CA SER A 415 19.11 28.08 -30.42
C SER A 415 19.96 27.04 -31.14
N GLY A 416 19.42 26.50 -32.23
CA GLY A 416 20.11 25.56 -33.10
C GLY A 416 19.40 25.45 -34.43
N SER A 417 19.69 26.39 -35.32
CA SER A 417 19.22 26.41 -36.71
C SER A 417 19.79 25.22 -37.47
N PHE A 418 18.93 24.42 -38.10
CA PHE A 418 19.33 23.52 -39.18
C PHE A 418 18.48 23.87 -40.40
N ASP A 419 19.15 24.39 -41.43
CA ASP A 419 18.60 24.66 -42.75
C ASP A 419 18.38 23.34 -43.50
N ILE A 420 17.13 23.07 -43.92
CA ILE A 420 16.83 22.22 -45.07
C ILE A 420 15.67 22.85 -45.84
N ALA A 421 15.94 23.16 -47.11
CA ALA A 421 15.01 23.75 -48.07
C ALA A 421 13.82 22.83 -48.41
N GLY A 422 12.65 23.44 -48.67
CA GLY A 422 11.41 22.76 -49.09
C GLY A 422 11.41 22.24 -50.54
N PRO A 423 10.26 21.73 -51.05
CA PRO A 423 9.18 22.66 -51.38
C PRO A 423 7.71 22.21 -51.12
N ALA A 424 6.90 23.25 -50.93
CA ALA A 424 5.52 23.49 -51.41
C ALA A 424 4.29 22.71 -50.88
N ALA A 425 3.53 23.46 -50.06
CA ALA A 425 2.10 23.80 -50.20
C ALA A 425 0.99 22.74 -49.94
N ALA A 426 0.22 22.96 -48.87
CA ALA A 426 -1.25 23.14 -48.93
C ALA A 426 -1.87 23.60 -47.59
N SER A 427 -2.66 24.67 -47.68
CA SER A 427 -3.84 25.06 -46.86
C SER A 427 -3.76 25.25 -45.33
N THR A 428 -3.96 26.50 -44.91
CA THR A 428 -4.45 26.95 -43.60
C THR A 428 -5.90 26.51 -43.32
N PRO A 429 -6.28 26.36 -42.03
CA PRO A 429 -7.27 27.29 -41.49
C PRO A 429 -6.97 27.80 -40.05
N THR A 430 -7.08 29.11 -39.90
CA THR A 430 -7.55 29.93 -38.75
C THR A 430 -7.48 29.39 -37.31
N SER A 431 -6.67 30.07 -36.49
CA SER A 431 -6.74 30.12 -35.02
C SER A 431 -8.01 30.83 -34.51
N PRO A 432 -8.66 30.36 -33.43
CA PRO A 432 -9.60 31.17 -32.69
C PRO A 432 -8.89 32.05 -31.64
N THR A 433 -9.28 33.32 -31.62
CA THR A 433 -8.92 34.35 -30.63
C THR A 433 -9.34 33.94 -29.21
N ILE A 434 -8.40 33.89 -28.27
CA ILE A 434 -8.70 33.80 -26.83
C ILE A 434 -9.00 35.21 -26.31
N VAL A 435 -10.25 35.44 -25.93
CA VAL A 435 -10.67 36.61 -25.14
C VAL A 435 -10.35 36.32 -23.68
N THR A 436 -9.39 37.04 -23.10
CA THR A 436 -9.12 37.01 -21.65
C THR A 436 -10.18 37.83 -20.93
N LYS A 437 -11.01 37.17 -20.11
CA LYS A 437 -11.95 37.83 -19.20
C LYS A 437 -11.19 38.20 -17.92
N GLU A 438 -11.02 39.48 -17.64
CA GLU A 438 -10.48 39.95 -16.35
C GLU A 438 -11.43 39.57 -15.20
N GLU A 439 -10.87 38.96 -14.14
CA GLU A 439 -11.60 38.66 -12.90
C GLU A 439 -11.71 39.91 -12.02
N PRO A 440 -12.83 40.10 -11.30
CA PRO A 440 -13.02 41.25 -10.42
C PRO A 440 -12.08 41.18 -9.19
N PRO A 441 -11.72 42.34 -8.61
CA PRO A 441 -10.76 42.40 -7.52
C PRO A 441 -11.31 41.79 -6.21
N MET A 442 -10.44 41.10 -5.48
CA MET A 442 -10.75 40.45 -4.19
C MET A 442 -11.11 41.48 -3.10
N THR A 443 -12.09 41.16 -2.27
CA THR A 443 -12.43 41.98 -1.09
C THR A 443 -11.47 41.71 0.06
N ALA A 444 -11.39 42.61 1.05
CA ALA A 444 -10.55 42.43 2.24
C ALA A 444 -10.89 41.14 3.02
N ILE A 445 -12.14 40.68 2.95
CA ILE A 445 -12.60 39.42 3.56
C ILE A 445 -12.04 38.20 2.80
N ASP A 446 -11.91 38.28 1.48
CA ASP A 446 -11.31 37.21 0.66
C ASP A 446 -9.80 37.05 0.96
N VAL A 447 -9.09 38.14 1.24
CA VAL A 447 -7.68 38.11 1.64
C VAL A 447 -7.51 37.52 3.04
N ALA A 448 -8.38 37.89 3.99
CA ALA A 448 -8.32 37.39 5.37
C ALA A 448 -8.62 35.89 5.49
N LEU A 449 -9.40 35.32 4.57
CA LEU A 449 -9.74 33.90 4.52
C LEU A 449 -8.87 33.08 3.55
N GLY A 450 -7.72 33.60 3.10
CA GLY A 450 -6.72 32.83 2.35
C GLY A 450 -6.78 32.95 0.82
N GLY A 451 -7.45 33.95 0.26
CA GLY A 451 -7.45 34.26 -1.17
C GLY A 451 -7.93 33.09 -2.06
N LYS A 452 -7.36 32.97 -3.27
CA LYS A 452 -7.74 31.98 -4.30
C LYS A 452 -7.68 30.49 -3.85
N TYR A 453 -7.13 30.19 -2.67
CA TYR A 453 -6.94 28.82 -2.16
C TYR A 453 -8.21 28.11 -1.65
N LEU A 454 -9.34 28.79 -1.46
CA LEU A 454 -10.55 28.19 -0.87
C LEU A 454 -11.82 28.27 -1.74
N LEU A 455 -11.70 28.59 -3.03
CA LEU A 455 -12.84 28.58 -3.93
C LEU A 455 -13.34 27.13 -4.13
N GLY A 456 -14.44 26.78 -3.46
CA GLY A 456 -15.09 25.45 -3.53
C GLY A 456 -15.12 24.65 -2.22
N LYS A 457 -14.50 25.11 -1.13
CA LYS A 457 -14.49 24.39 0.18
C LYS A 457 -14.94 25.22 1.39
N LYS A 458 -15.51 26.40 1.15
CA LYS A 458 -15.89 27.38 2.20
C LYS A 458 -16.89 26.85 3.23
N THR A 459 -17.79 25.93 2.85
CA THR A 459 -18.88 25.43 3.71
C THR A 459 -18.46 24.40 4.75
N LEU A 460 -17.47 23.55 4.47
CA LEU A 460 -17.09 22.44 5.37
C LEU A 460 -16.24 22.93 6.56
N ILE A 461 -15.35 23.89 6.30
CA ILE A 461 -14.44 24.45 7.31
C ILE A 461 -15.21 25.39 8.25
N ALA A 462 -16.17 26.16 7.72
CA ALA A 462 -17.06 27.00 8.54
C ALA A 462 -17.93 26.16 9.48
N GLY A 463 -18.44 25.01 9.02
CA GLY A 463 -19.24 24.09 9.85
C GLY A 463 -18.45 23.47 11.01
N ALA A 464 -17.19 23.06 10.77
CA ALA A 464 -16.33 22.49 11.80
C ALA A 464 -15.87 23.52 12.85
N ALA A 465 -15.51 24.74 12.40
CA ALA A 465 -15.16 25.83 13.29
C ALA A 465 -16.35 26.27 14.17
N PHE A 466 -17.57 26.25 13.61
CA PHE A 466 -18.79 26.58 14.35
C PHE A 466 -19.17 25.51 15.38
N ALA A 467 -19.03 24.21 15.05
CA ALA A 467 -19.25 23.13 16.01
C ALA A 467 -18.29 23.25 17.22
N ALA A 468 -17.02 23.60 16.96
CA ALA A 468 -16.05 23.87 18.01
C ALA A 468 -16.43 25.11 18.85
N LEU A 469 -16.86 26.19 18.19
CA LEU A 469 -17.27 27.44 18.87
C LEU A 469 -18.51 27.23 19.77
N MET A 470 -19.50 26.46 19.31
CA MET A 470 -20.70 26.11 20.07
C MET A 470 -20.41 25.19 21.25
N VAL A 471 -19.50 24.22 21.09
CA VAL A 471 -19.03 23.39 22.19
C VAL A 471 -18.35 24.26 23.24
N LEU A 472 -17.42 25.13 22.82
CA LEU A 472 -16.69 26.02 23.72
C LEU A 472 -17.60 26.99 24.48
N HIS A 473 -18.61 27.57 23.80
CA HIS A 473 -19.60 28.44 24.43
C HIS A 473 -20.51 27.70 25.42
N LYS A 474 -21.00 26.51 25.04
CA LYS A 474 -21.87 25.69 25.90
C LYS A 474 -21.15 25.10 27.11
N THR A 475 -19.83 24.95 27.03
CA THR A 475 -18.96 24.56 28.15
C THR A 475 -18.48 25.72 29.01
N SER A 476 -18.94 26.96 28.74
CA SER A 476 -18.49 28.18 29.44
C SER A 476 -16.97 28.41 29.40
N LEU A 477 -16.26 27.77 28.47
CA LEU A 477 -14.82 27.93 28.25
C LEU A 477 -14.53 29.18 27.40
N LEU A 478 -15.57 29.73 26.74
CA LEU A 478 -15.49 30.98 25.99
C LEU A 478 -16.86 31.70 26.04
N THR A 479 -16.91 32.88 26.66
CA THR A 479 -18.08 33.76 26.59
C THR A 479 -18.02 34.56 25.29
N ILE A 480 -19.05 34.41 24.46
CA ILE A 480 -19.25 35.16 23.22
C ILE A 480 -20.45 36.05 23.48
N ASP A 481 -20.32 37.35 23.22
CA ASP A 481 -21.43 38.28 23.37
C ASP A 481 -22.50 38.05 22.30
N ASP A 482 -23.75 38.40 22.62
CA ASP A 482 -24.92 38.13 21.75
C ASP A 482 -24.76 38.74 20.36
N LYS A 483 -24.06 39.88 20.24
CA LYS A 483 -23.82 40.54 18.96
C LYS A 483 -22.85 39.76 18.09
N THR A 484 -21.79 39.20 18.69
CA THR A 484 -20.85 38.30 17.99
C THR A 484 -21.53 36.98 17.61
N TYR A 485 -22.41 36.45 18.46
CA TYR A 485 -23.21 35.26 18.16
C TYR A 485 -24.12 35.47 16.94
N ASP A 486 -24.90 36.55 16.94
CA ASP A 486 -25.82 36.88 15.84
C ASP A 486 -25.09 37.14 14.52
N MET A 487 -23.92 37.76 14.57
CA MET A 487 -23.10 38.02 13.39
C MET A 487 -22.58 36.71 12.76
N VAL A 488 -22.21 35.72 13.59
CA VAL A 488 -21.80 34.38 13.13
C VAL A 488 -22.98 33.61 12.53
N VAL A 489 -24.17 33.70 13.13
CA VAL A 489 -25.40 33.07 12.62
C VAL A 489 -25.81 33.66 11.26
N GLN A 490 -25.74 34.99 11.08
CA GLN A 490 -26.02 35.63 9.79
C GLN A 490 -25.00 35.25 8.71
N LEU A 491 -23.72 35.12 9.07
CA LEU A 491 -22.68 34.67 8.16
C LEU A 491 -22.96 33.23 7.66
N ILE A 492 -23.47 32.36 8.54
CA ILE A 492 -23.86 30.99 8.18
C ILE A 492 -25.09 30.96 7.28
N ALA A 493 -26.12 31.77 7.56
CA ALA A 493 -27.31 31.86 6.70
C ALA A 493 -26.98 32.37 5.28
N THR A 494 -25.94 33.20 5.16
CA THR A 494 -25.51 33.81 3.89
C THR A 494 -24.60 32.88 3.07
N TYR A 495 -23.77 32.05 3.72
CA TYR A 495 -22.75 31.20 3.04
C TYR A 495 -22.97 29.69 3.14
N GLY A 496 -23.80 29.23 4.07
CA GLY A 496 -24.19 27.82 4.22
C GLY A 496 -25.52 27.57 3.53
N GLY A 497 -25.48 27.11 2.27
CA GLY A 497 -26.67 26.73 1.51
C GLY A 497 -27.47 25.59 2.15
N LEU A 498 -28.25 25.90 3.19
CA LEU A 498 -29.20 25.04 3.88
C LEU A 498 -30.61 25.62 3.69
N SER A 499 -31.22 25.29 2.56
CA SER A 499 -32.64 25.55 2.28
C SER A 499 -33.58 24.53 2.97
N ALA A 500 -33.24 24.07 4.19
CA ALA A 500 -34.00 23.01 4.87
C ALA A 500 -34.20 23.20 6.40
N LEU A 501 -34.06 24.42 6.92
CA LEU A 501 -34.41 24.73 8.33
C LEU A 501 -35.29 25.97 8.48
N SER A 502 -36.27 26.14 7.58
CA SER A 502 -37.37 27.10 7.76
C SER A 502 -38.66 26.46 8.29
N LYS A 503 -38.61 25.22 8.81
CA LYS A 503 -39.78 24.53 9.37
C LYS A 503 -39.39 23.56 10.49
N VAL A 504 -38.95 24.08 11.64
CA VAL A 504 -39.22 23.46 12.95
C VAL A 504 -39.43 24.61 13.95
N GLU A 505 -40.70 24.92 14.11
CA GLU A 505 -41.38 25.40 15.32
C GLU A 505 -40.69 26.41 16.24
N ARG A 506 -41.10 27.67 16.06
CA ARG A 506 -41.42 28.57 17.16
C ARG A 506 -42.56 27.95 17.98
N THR A 507 -42.26 27.39 19.14
CA THR A 507 -43.24 27.28 20.24
C THR A 507 -42.51 27.09 21.57
N ASN A 508 -43.00 27.82 22.57
CA ASN A 508 -42.76 27.70 24.01
C ASN A 508 -41.57 28.44 24.61
N THR A 509 -41.64 29.77 24.57
CA THR A 509 -41.42 30.61 25.76
C THR A 509 -42.29 31.87 25.69
N ALA A 510 -43.55 31.76 26.15
CA ALA A 510 -44.31 32.91 26.64
C ALA A 510 -45.56 32.39 27.38
N ASN A 511 -45.52 32.51 28.71
CA ASN A 511 -46.61 32.94 29.59
C ASN A 511 -46.66 32.12 30.89
N ASP A 512 -45.84 32.60 31.83
CA ASP A 512 -46.22 32.66 33.23
C ASP A 512 -46.83 34.06 33.45
N VAL A 513 -48.17 34.17 33.44
CA VAL A 513 -48.99 35.18 34.14
C VAL A 513 -50.42 34.63 34.20
N GLY A 514 -50.89 34.26 35.39
CA GLY A 514 -52.29 33.90 35.67
C GLY A 514 -52.44 32.76 36.64
#